data_AF-A0A819FT87-F1
#
_entry.id   AF-A0A819FT87-F1
#
_cell.length_a   1.000
_cell.length_b   1.000
_cell.length_c   1.000
_cell.angle_alpha   90.00
_cell.angle_beta   90.00
_cell.angle_gamma   90.00
#
_symmetry.space_group_name_H-M   'P 1'
#
loop_
_entity.id
_entity.type
_entity.pdbx_description
1 polymer ?
#
loop_
_entity_poly.entity_id
_entity_poly.type
_entity_poly.pdbx_seq_one_letter_code
_entity_poly.pdbx_strand_id
1 'polypeptide(L)'
;MGEIIDLLYYILDLSCTINRFFSVYPQGRIIFFHEDFHLTQVCSLYIEIKLRKNFFFYFIRLIQLFETFLRVYERAQQFNEISDYIEIFEETKYETITLFNDLLASCCIDSLLNNDNKSENVESIINIFSLLITEKRFLAAYEDYFNLCEIIDLVHQTTGLLDDQQIEFYTDGVKQAIEVYGTPSCKRKLTSVKTSPSEGSASANTSVKQSTNTNVQMIQDLFPHLDEKYIQVS
;
A
#
# COMPACT_ATOMS: atom_id res chain seq x y z
N MET A 1 -5.24 19.40 -13.86
CA MET A 1 -6.57 18.79 -14.07
C MET A 1 -6.52 17.62 -15.03
N GLY A 2 -6.28 17.86 -16.33
CA GLY A 2 -6.12 16.77 -17.31
C GLY A 2 -5.14 15.70 -16.83
N GLU A 3 -3.98 16.12 -16.31
CA GLU A 3 -2.94 15.20 -15.82
C GLU A 3 -3.37 14.27 -14.67
N ILE A 4 -4.24 14.73 -13.74
CA ILE A 4 -4.73 13.88 -12.63
C ILE A 4 -5.71 12.84 -13.16
N ILE A 5 -6.54 13.24 -14.13
CA ILE A 5 -7.49 12.35 -14.80
C ILE A 5 -6.74 11.34 -15.67
N ASP A 6 -5.72 11.79 -16.40
CA ASP A 6 -4.84 10.92 -17.19
C ASP A 6 -4.13 9.91 -16.28
N LEU A 7 -3.64 10.36 -15.12
CA LEU A 7 -3.05 9.47 -14.12
C LEU A 7 -4.06 8.47 -13.56
N LEU A 8 -5.28 8.91 -13.25
CA LEU A 8 -6.38 8.06 -12.79
C LEU A 8 -6.67 6.94 -13.79
N TYR A 9 -6.83 7.28 -15.08
CA TYR A 9 -7.07 6.30 -16.13
C TYR A 9 -5.87 5.41 -16.40
N TYR A 10 -4.65 5.94 -16.32
CA TYR A 10 -3.44 5.15 -16.49
C TYR A 10 -3.30 4.10 -15.38
N ILE A 11 -3.51 4.48 -14.12
CA ILE A 11 -3.47 3.54 -12.99
C ILE A 11 -4.61 2.52 -13.13
N LEU A 12 -5.81 2.96 -13.53
CA LEU A 12 -6.94 2.06 -13.74
C LEU A 12 -6.62 1.00 -14.80
N ASP A 13 -6.21 1.43 -15.99
CA ASP A 13 -5.90 0.53 -17.11
C ASP A 13 -4.77 -0.44 -16.75
N LEU A 14 -3.73 0.05 -16.07
CA LEU A 14 -2.63 -0.79 -15.60
C LEU A 14 -3.10 -1.85 -14.60
N SER A 15 -3.81 -1.43 -13.54
CA SER A 15 -4.30 -2.33 -12.50
C SER A 15 -5.28 -3.37 -13.08
N CYS A 16 -6.25 -2.93 -13.89
CA CYS A 16 -7.18 -3.81 -14.60
C CYS A 16 -6.47 -4.81 -15.50
N THR A 17 -5.52 -4.35 -16.32
CA THR A 17 -4.79 -5.20 -17.27
C THR A 17 -3.99 -6.27 -16.53
N ILE A 18 -3.28 -5.89 -15.46
CA ILE A 18 -2.48 -6.83 -14.67
C ILE A 18 -3.39 -7.81 -13.92
N ASN A 19 -4.45 -7.34 -13.25
CA ASN A 19 -5.41 -8.21 -12.57
C ASN A 19 -6.06 -9.18 -13.55
N ARG A 20 -6.45 -8.71 -14.73
CA ARG A 20 -7.03 -9.57 -15.76
C ARG A 20 -6.03 -10.59 -16.27
N PHE A 21 -4.78 -10.19 -16.50
CA PHE A 21 -3.72 -11.12 -16.87
C PHE A 21 -3.55 -12.22 -15.80
N PHE A 22 -3.52 -11.86 -14.52
CA PHE A 22 -3.41 -12.85 -13.44
C PHE A 22 -4.66 -13.72 -13.26
N SER A 23 -5.84 -13.23 -13.61
CA SER A 23 -7.05 -14.06 -13.61
C SER A 23 -7.00 -15.18 -14.66
N VAL A 24 -6.32 -14.94 -15.78
CA VAL A 24 -6.14 -15.92 -16.87
C VAL A 24 -4.91 -16.79 -16.63
N TYR A 25 -3.84 -16.20 -16.07
CA TYR A 25 -2.56 -16.87 -15.82
C TYR A 25 -2.06 -16.59 -14.39
N PRO A 26 -2.56 -17.31 -13.37
CA PRO A 26 -2.21 -17.06 -11.97
C PRO A 26 -0.73 -17.25 -11.65
N GLN A 27 -0.06 -18.18 -12.34
CA GLN A 27 1.39 -18.39 -12.23
C GLN A 27 2.21 -17.15 -12.65
N GLY A 28 1.59 -16.26 -13.41
CA GLY A 28 2.14 -14.96 -13.76
C GLY A 28 2.45 -14.10 -12.54
N ARG A 29 1.76 -14.26 -11.41
CA ARG A 29 2.00 -13.48 -10.18
C ARG A 29 3.40 -13.72 -9.63
N ILE A 30 3.79 -14.99 -9.52
CA ILE A 30 5.13 -15.36 -9.06
C ILE A 30 6.16 -14.87 -10.08
N ILE A 31 5.92 -15.08 -11.38
CA ILE A 31 6.86 -14.71 -12.43
C ILE A 31 7.06 -13.20 -12.53
N PHE A 32 6.00 -12.39 -12.55
CA PHE A 32 6.07 -10.93 -12.74
C PHE A 32 6.87 -10.23 -11.64
N PHE A 33 6.85 -10.82 -10.44
CA PHE A 33 7.44 -10.20 -9.26
C PHE A 33 8.63 -10.99 -8.70
N HIS A 34 9.06 -12.05 -9.38
CA HIS A 34 10.32 -12.73 -9.09
C HIS A 34 11.51 -11.84 -9.43
N GLU A 35 12.64 -12.09 -8.78
CA GLU A 35 13.90 -11.35 -8.95
C GLU A 35 14.40 -11.30 -10.42
N ASP A 36 13.97 -12.27 -11.23
CA ASP A 36 14.41 -12.47 -12.61
C ASP A 36 13.47 -11.84 -13.65
N PHE A 37 12.36 -11.20 -13.25
CA PHE A 37 11.49 -10.53 -14.20
C PHE A 37 12.09 -9.17 -14.61
N HIS A 38 12.69 -9.18 -15.80
CA HIS A 38 13.52 -8.11 -16.37
C HIS A 38 12.74 -6.92 -16.96
N LEU A 39 11.68 -6.41 -16.33
CA LEU A 39 11.19 -5.06 -16.67
C LEU A 39 12.18 -3.95 -16.23
N THR A 40 13.20 -4.30 -15.47
CA THR A 40 14.34 -3.44 -15.10
C THR A 40 15.24 -3.03 -16.28
N GLN A 41 15.10 -3.62 -17.47
CA GLN A 41 15.92 -3.24 -18.64
C GLN A 41 15.63 -1.81 -19.15
N VAL A 42 14.46 -1.22 -18.89
CA VAL A 42 14.17 0.16 -19.31
C VAL A 42 14.79 1.20 -18.36
N CYS A 43 15.11 0.82 -17.12
CA CYS A 43 15.82 1.69 -16.16
C CYS A 43 17.36 1.57 -16.20
N SER A 44 17.92 0.83 -17.18
CA SER A 44 19.35 0.46 -17.21
C SER A 44 20.30 1.56 -17.69
N LEU A 45 20.03 2.83 -17.37
CA LEU A 45 20.98 3.92 -17.63
C LEU A 45 21.38 4.72 -16.40
N TYR A 46 20.78 4.52 -15.21
CA TYR A 46 21.14 5.38 -14.07
C TYR A 46 21.33 4.75 -12.69
N ILE A 47 21.02 3.47 -12.45
CA ILE A 47 21.22 2.88 -11.11
C ILE A 47 21.79 1.46 -11.20
N GLU A 48 23.01 1.36 -11.73
CA GLU A 48 23.96 0.36 -11.28
C GLU A 48 24.42 0.76 -9.89
N ILE A 49 23.77 0.29 -8.83
CA ILE A 49 24.36 0.07 -7.49
C ILE A 49 23.34 -0.76 -6.69
N LYS A 50 23.63 -2.05 -6.55
CA LYS A 50 23.48 -2.83 -5.31
C LYS A 50 22.09 -2.91 -4.64
N LEU A 51 20.99 -2.54 -5.31
CA LEU A 51 19.64 -2.89 -4.89
C LEU A 51 19.39 -4.32 -5.34
N ARG A 52 19.54 -5.25 -4.40
CA ARG A 52 19.15 -6.65 -4.58
C ARG A 52 17.72 -6.68 -5.11
N LYS A 53 17.51 -7.49 -6.13
CA LYS A 53 16.32 -7.62 -6.98
C LYS A 53 15.13 -8.21 -6.22
N ASN A 54 14.78 -7.65 -5.07
CA ASN A 54 13.83 -8.28 -4.17
C ASN A 54 12.40 -7.92 -4.58
N PHE A 55 11.50 -8.92 -4.56
CA PHE A 55 10.04 -8.80 -4.68
C PHE A 55 9.45 -7.57 -3.93
N PHE A 56 10.03 -7.26 -2.75
CA PHE A 56 9.69 -6.12 -1.92
C PHE A 56 9.76 -4.75 -2.63
N PHE A 57 10.63 -4.58 -3.64
CA PHE A 57 10.76 -3.33 -4.38
C PHE A 57 9.47 -2.94 -5.12
N TYR A 58 8.80 -3.91 -5.76
CA TYR A 58 7.57 -3.64 -6.50
C TYR A 58 6.42 -3.26 -5.56
N PHE A 59 6.38 -3.86 -4.37
CA PHE A 59 5.44 -3.50 -3.30
C PHE A 59 5.62 -2.06 -2.87
N ILE A 60 6.87 -1.68 -2.59
CA ILE A 60 7.21 -0.31 -2.21
C ILE A 60 6.73 0.67 -3.29
N ARG A 61 7.06 0.41 -4.57
CA ARG A 61 6.69 1.31 -5.66
C ARG A 61 5.19 1.42 -5.85
N LEU A 62 4.46 0.30 -5.78
CA LEU A 62 3.00 0.29 -5.90
C LEU A 62 2.34 1.09 -4.77
N ILE A 63 2.74 0.83 -3.52
CA ILE A 63 2.23 1.54 -2.34
C ILE A 63 2.53 3.04 -2.46
N GLN A 64 3.78 3.42 -2.77
CA GLN A 64 4.18 4.84 -2.84
C GLN A 64 3.48 5.61 -3.96
N LEU A 65 3.35 4.98 -5.14
CA LEU A 65 2.62 5.54 -6.27
C LEU A 65 1.16 5.80 -5.88
N PHE A 66 0.50 4.78 -5.32
CA PHE A 66 -0.92 4.87 -5.01
C PHE A 66 -1.20 5.77 -3.80
N GLU A 67 -0.39 5.75 -2.74
CA GLU A 67 -0.47 6.71 -1.62
C GLU A 67 -0.40 8.16 -2.11
N THR A 68 0.52 8.45 -3.03
CA THR A 68 0.65 9.81 -3.55
C THR A 68 -0.53 10.17 -4.46
N PHE A 69 -1.01 9.22 -5.27
CA PHE A 69 -2.22 9.41 -6.06
C PHE A 69 -3.43 9.72 -5.17
N LEU A 70 -3.65 8.97 -4.08
CA LEU A 70 -4.70 9.23 -3.10
C LEU A 70 -4.60 10.65 -2.53
N ARG A 71 -3.39 11.11 -2.17
CA ARG A 71 -3.16 12.47 -1.67
C ARG A 71 -3.53 13.55 -2.69
N VAL A 72 -3.13 13.36 -3.94
CA VAL A 72 -3.45 14.31 -5.03
C VAL A 72 -4.95 14.32 -5.30
N TYR A 73 -5.58 13.14 -5.32
CA TYR A 73 -7.02 13.01 -5.52
C TYR A 73 -7.83 13.67 -4.40
N GLU A 74 -7.52 13.41 -3.13
CA GLU A 74 -8.15 14.06 -1.97
C GLU A 74 -8.10 15.59 -2.08
N ARG A 75 -6.95 16.13 -2.48
CA ARG A 75 -6.76 17.58 -2.65
C ARG A 75 -7.63 18.14 -3.77
N ALA A 76 -7.66 17.48 -4.92
CA ALA A 76 -8.51 17.89 -6.03
C ALA A 76 -10.02 17.74 -5.70
N GLN A 77 -10.39 16.77 -4.87
CA GLN A 77 -11.76 16.62 -4.36
C GLN A 77 -12.17 17.79 -3.47
N GLN A 78 -11.27 18.32 -2.62
CA GLN A 78 -11.54 19.48 -1.77
C GLN A 78 -11.87 20.74 -2.58
N PHE A 79 -11.28 20.90 -3.77
CA PHE A 79 -11.59 21.99 -4.69
C PHE A 79 -12.81 21.71 -5.58
N ASN A 80 -13.51 20.59 -5.34
CA ASN A 80 -14.64 20.10 -6.14
C ASN A 80 -14.30 19.93 -7.63
N GLU A 81 -13.03 19.69 -7.94
CA GLU A 81 -12.48 19.68 -9.30
C GLU A 81 -12.73 18.35 -10.03
N ILE A 82 -13.03 17.27 -9.29
CA ILE A 82 -13.08 15.88 -9.78
C ILE A 82 -14.36 15.13 -9.40
N SER A 83 -15.45 15.84 -9.06
CA SER A 83 -16.69 15.19 -8.56
C SER A 83 -17.31 14.21 -9.56
N ASP A 84 -17.12 14.44 -10.86
CA ASP A 84 -17.67 13.56 -11.91
C ASP A 84 -16.90 12.23 -12.04
N TYR A 85 -15.72 12.12 -11.40
CA TYR A 85 -14.81 10.98 -11.52
C TYR A 85 -14.81 10.06 -10.29
N ILE A 86 -15.74 10.26 -9.35
CA ILE A 86 -15.80 9.48 -8.10
C ILE A 86 -15.95 7.98 -8.37
N GLU A 87 -16.82 7.59 -9.31
CA GLU A 87 -17.03 6.18 -9.63
C GLU A 87 -15.77 5.54 -10.20
N ILE A 88 -15.12 6.23 -11.13
CA ILE A 88 -13.87 5.77 -11.77
C ILE A 88 -12.76 5.67 -10.72
N PHE A 89 -12.68 6.62 -9.79
CA PHE A 89 -11.72 6.57 -8.70
C PHE A 89 -11.94 5.38 -7.77
N GLU A 90 -13.18 5.11 -7.37
CA GLU A 90 -13.49 3.95 -6.54
C GLU A 90 -13.15 2.63 -7.27
N GLU A 91 -13.35 2.56 -8.59
CA GLU A 91 -12.92 1.43 -9.41
C GLU A 91 -11.39 1.32 -9.45
N THR A 92 -10.66 2.41 -9.69
CA THR A 92 -9.19 2.43 -9.67
C THR A 92 -8.64 2.00 -8.32
N LYS A 93 -9.27 2.45 -7.24
CA LYS A 93 -8.92 2.08 -5.86
C LYS A 93 -9.13 0.59 -5.66
N TYR A 94 -10.29 0.06 -6.02
CA TYR A 94 -10.58 -1.37 -5.91
C TYR A 94 -9.58 -2.23 -6.68
N GLU A 95 -9.31 -1.90 -7.95
CA GLU A 95 -8.42 -2.67 -8.81
C GLU A 95 -6.97 -2.64 -8.31
N THR A 96 -6.49 -1.47 -7.88
CA THR A 96 -5.11 -1.32 -7.37
C THR A 96 -4.92 -2.03 -6.02
N ILE A 97 -5.90 -1.93 -5.13
CA ILE A 97 -5.87 -2.61 -3.83
C ILE A 97 -6.01 -4.13 -3.99
N THR A 98 -6.83 -4.59 -4.94
CA THR A 98 -6.96 -6.02 -5.28
C THR A 98 -5.66 -6.55 -5.86
N LEU A 99 -5.02 -5.80 -6.76
CA LEU A 99 -3.71 -6.15 -7.29
C LEU A 99 -2.70 -6.32 -6.15
N PHE A 100 -2.58 -5.33 -5.27
CA PHE A 100 -1.69 -5.40 -4.12
C PHE A 100 -1.97 -6.64 -3.25
N ASN A 101 -3.24 -6.90 -2.92
CA ASN A 101 -3.62 -8.02 -2.07
C ASN A 101 -3.29 -9.37 -2.72
N ASP A 102 -3.58 -9.53 -4.01
CA ASP A 102 -3.29 -10.76 -4.75
C ASP A 102 -1.79 -11.05 -4.80
N LEU A 103 -0.97 -10.01 -4.89
CA LEU A 103 0.48 -10.14 -4.81
C LEU A 103 0.93 -10.52 -3.41
N LEU A 104 0.37 -9.87 -2.38
CA LEU A 104 0.72 -10.18 -0.99
C LEU A 104 0.39 -11.64 -0.68
N ALA A 105 -0.79 -12.11 -1.09
CA ALA A 105 -1.22 -13.49 -0.92
C ALA A 105 -0.30 -14.46 -1.68
N SER A 106 -0.18 -14.29 -3.00
CA SER A 106 0.48 -15.29 -3.84
C SER A 106 2.01 -15.38 -3.68
N CYS A 107 2.66 -14.29 -3.33
CA CYS A 107 4.12 -14.25 -3.27
C CYS A 107 4.64 -14.29 -1.84
N CYS A 108 3.86 -13.83 -0.85
CA CYS A 108 4.27 -13.88 0.55
C CYS A 108 3.54 -14.97 1.33
N ILE A 109 2.20 -14.96 1.33
CA ILE A 109 1.42 -15.88 2.18
C ILE A 109 1.52 -17.32 1.67
N ASP A 110 1.34 -17.55 0.37
CA ASP A 110 1.46 -18.89 -0.22
C ASP A 110 2.89 -19.43 -0.07
N SER A 111 3.89 -18.55 -0.24
CA SER A 111 5.29 -18.88 0.03
C SER A 111 5.56 -19.20 1.49
N LEU A 112 4.82 -18.59 2.42
CA LEU A 112 4.96 -18.86 3.86
C LEU A 112 4.36 -20.21 4.24
N LEU A 113 3.22 -20.57 3.63
CA LEU A 113 2.50 -21.81 3.93
C LEU A 113 3.16 -23.04 3.30
N ASN A 114 3.78 -22.90 2.12
CA ASN A 114 4.25 -24.04 1.32
C ASN A 114 5.77 -24.30 1.38
N ASN A 115 6.57 -23.41 1.96
CA ASN A 115 8.03 -23.41 1.78
C ASN A 115 8.78 -23.63 3.12
N ASP A 116 9.81 -24.49 3.11
CA ASP A 116 10.59 -24.85 4.30
C ASP A 116 11.53 -23.73 4.78
N ASN A 117 11.87 -22.77 3.90
CA ASN A 117 12.70 -21.61 4.21
C ASN A 117 11.87 -20.44 4.78
N LYS A 118 11.27 -20.65 5.95
CA LYS A 118 10.32 -19.72 6.57
C LYS A 118 10.91 -18.35 6.94
N SER A 119 12.22 -18.25 7.23
CA SER A 119 12.79 -17.02 7.82
C SER A 119 12.92 -15.83 6.85
N GLU A 120 13.33 -16.06 5.61
CA GLU A 120 13.59 -14.98 4.63
C GLU A 120 12.28 -14.35 4.09
N ASN A 121 11.23 -15.19 3.95
CA ASN A 121 9.89 -14.74 3.58
C ASN A 121 9.25 -13.89 4.67
N VAL A 122 9.51 -14.20 5.94
CA VAL A 122 8.91 -13.48 7.07
C VAL A 122 9.49 -12.09 7.24
N GLU A 123 10.80 -11.92 7.10
CA GLU A 123 11.41 -10.59 7.14
C GLU A 123 10.84 -9.68 6.04
N SER A 124 10.62 -10.22 4.84
CA SER A 124 9.99 -9.49 3.74
C SER A 124 8.55 -9.08 4.07
N ILE A 125 7.76 -9.97 4.67
CA ILE A 125 6.39 -9.66 5.12
C ILE A 125 6.37 -8.58 6.20
N ILE A 126 7.25 -8.69 7.19
CA ILE A 126 7.37 -7.70 8.28
C ILE A 126 7.76 -6.33 7.73
N ASN A 127 8.65 -6.28 6.74
CA ASN A 127 8.99 -5.05 6.04
C ASN A 127 7.79 -4.45 5.28
N ILE A 128 6.93 -5.30 4.69
CA ILE A 128 5.67 -4.84 4.07
C ILE A 128 4.72 -4.27 5.13
N PHE A 129 4.53 -4.94 6.27
CA PHE A 129 3.70 -4.42 7.35
C PHE A 129 4.23 -3.08 7.87
N SER A 130 5.54 -2.98 8.06
CA SER A 130 6.21 -1.73 8.48
C SER A 130 5.98 -0.61 7.48
N LEU A 131 6.00 -0.90 6.18
CA LEU A 131 5.68 0.09 5.16
C LEU A 131 4.20 0.49 5.19
N LEU A 132 3.29 -0.48 5.27
CA LEU A 132 1.84 -0.23 5.29
C LEU A 132 1.43 0.68 6.46
N ILE A 133 1.96 0.45 7.66
CA ILE A 133 1.63 1.31 8.82
C ILE A 133 2.17 2.74 8.68
N THR A 134 3.21 2.95 7.86
CA THR A 134 3.73 4.30 7.57
C THR A 134 2.88 5.03 6.53
N GLU A 135 2.37 4.32 5.52
CA GLU A 135 1.57 4.87 4.42
C GLU A 135 0.06 4.76 4.76
N LYS A 136 -0.39 5.62 5.68
CA LYS A 136 -1.70 5.52 6.34
C LYS A 136 -2.91 5.69 5.40
N ARG A 137 -2.81 6.41 4.28
CA ARG A 137 -3.95 6.54 3.34
C ARG A 137 -4.13 5.26 2.55
N PHE A 138 -3.01 4.72 2.05
CA PHE A 138 -2.99 3.42 1.40
C PHE A 138 -3.55 2.35 2.33
N LEU A 139 -3.11 2.31 3.58
CA LEU A 139 -3.61 1.34 4.55
C LEU A 139 -5.12 1.49 4.82
N ALA A 140 -5.62 2.72 4.95
CA ALA A 140 -7.05 2.96 5.11
C ALA A 140 -7.86 2.52 3.87
N ALA A 141 -7.34 2.76 2.66
CA ALA A 141 -7.94 2.30 1.41
C ALA A 141 -7.90 0.77 1.27
N TYR A 142 -6.83 0.13 1.75
CA TYR A 142 -6.73 -1.32 1.82
C TYR A 142 -7.81 -1.92 2.74
N GLU A 143 -8.00 -1.33 3.91
CA GLU A 143 -8.96 -1.75 4.94
C GLU A 143 -10.45 -1.61 4.55
N ASP A 144 -10.74 -0.84 3.49
CA ASP A 144 -12.08 -0.80 2.89
C ASP A 144 -12.47 -2.16 2.29
N TYR A 145 -11.50 -2.91 1.73
CA TYR A 145 -11.75 -4.15 0.98
C TYR A 145 -11.19 -5.41 1.64
N PHE A 146 -10.04 -5.31 2.30
CA PHE A 146 -9.32 -6.43 2.91
C PHE A 146 -9.03 -6.12 4.40
N ASN A 147 -8.58 -7.11 5.16
CA ASN A 147 -8.30 -6.95 6.61
C ASN A 147 -6.86 -7.32 6.89
N LEU A 148 -6.00 -6.32 7.16
CA LEU A 148 -4.58 -6.56 7.41
C LEU A 148 -4.37 -7.32 8.73
N CYS A 149 -5.23 -7.12 9.73
CA CYS A 149 -5.12 -7.82 11.01
C CYS A 149 -5.28 -9.34 10.84
N GLU A 150 -6.15 -9.80 9.94
CA GLU A 150 -6.28 -11.24 9.63
C GLU A 150 -4.97 -11.81 9.05
N ILE A 151 -4.26 -11.02 8.25
CA ILE A 151 -2.97 -11.42 7.68
C ILE A 151 -1.87 -11.40 8.75
N ILE A 152 -1.85 -10.40 9.62
CA ILE A 152 -0.92 -10.33 10.76
C ILE A 152 -1.10 -11.54 11.68
N ASP A 153 -2.34 -11.89 12.01
CA ASP A 153 -2.68 -13.05 12.82
C ASP A 153 -2.24 -14.36 12.15
N LEU A 154 -2.47 -14.49 10.84
CA LEU A 154 -2.02 -15.65 10.07
C LEU A 154 -0.49 -15.81 10.11
N VAL A 155 0.25 -14.70 9.93
CA VAL A 155 1.72 -14.69 9.98
C VAL A 155 2.21 -15.05 11.37
N HIS A 156 1.59 -14.50 12.42
CA HIS A 156 1.88 -14.84 13.80
C HIS A 156 1.69 -16.34 14.06
N GLN A 157 0.52 -16.89 13.71
CA GLN A 157 0.20 -18.31 13.92
C GLN A 157 1.13 -19.25 13.15
N THR A 158 1.57 -18.86 11.96
CA THR A 158 2.38 -19.72 11.08
C THR A 158 3.87 -19.71 11.45
N THR A 159 4.35 -18.61 12.01
CA THR A 159 5.80 -18.38 12.19
C THR A 159 6.24 -18.37 13.64
N GLY A 160 5.38 -17.89 14.55
CA GLY A 160 5.76 -17.56 15.92
C GLY A 160 6.90 -16.53 16.03
N LEU A 161 7.20 -15.79 14.95
CA LEU A 161 8.32 -14.83 14.90
C LEU A 161 7.89 -13.41 15.28
N LEU A 162 6.60 -13.10 15.19
CA LEU A 162 6.03 -11.88 15.73
C LEU A 162 5.72 -12.09 17.21
N ASP A 163 6.23 -11.22 18.08
CA ASP A 163 5.82 -11.20 19.47
C ASP A 163 4.50 -10.42 19.67
N ASP A 164 3.88 -10.58 20.83
CA ASP A 164 2.61 -9.91 21.16
C ASP A 164 2.72 -8.38 21.06
N GLN A 165 3.89 -7.81 21.34
CA GLN A 165 4.11 -6.35 21.27
C GLN A 165 4.15 -5.85 19.83
N GLN A 166 4.78 -6.60 18.92
CA GLN A 166 4.81 -6.31 17.50
C GLN A 166 3.43 -6.41 16.88
N ILE A 167 2.63 -7.41 17.27
CA ILE A 167 1.25 -7.56 16.82
C ILE A 167 0.40 -6.38 17.28
N GLU A 168 0.52 -5.99 18.56
CA GLU A 168 -0.17 -4.82 19.11
C GLU A 168 0.23 -3.55 18.35
N PHE A 169 1.53 -3.36 18.09
CA PHE A 169 2.06 -2.23 17.33
C PHE A 169 1.46 -2.12 15.91
N TYR A 170 1.45 -3.22 15.14
CA TYR A 170 0.86 -3.21 13.80
C TYR A 170 -0.65 -2.99 13.84
N THR A 171 -1.34 -3.67 14.76
CA THR A 171 -2.79 -3.55 14.94
C THR A 171 -3.20 -2.12 15.30
N ASP A 172 -2.43 -1.45 16.15
CA ASP A 172 -2.66 -0.04 16.49
C ASP A 172 -2.32 0.89 15.32
N GLY A 173 -1.31 0.57 14.52
CA GLY A 173 -1.04 1.26 13.26
C GLY A 173 -2.24 1.23 12.30
N VAL A 174 -2.87 0.07 12.13
CA VAL A 174 -4.10 -0.10 11.34
C VAL A 174 -5.24 0.74 11.91
N LYS A 175 -5.48 0.69 13.22
CA LYS A 175 -6.54 1.48 13.87
C LYS A 175 -6.34 2.98 13.63
N GLN A 176 -5.10 3.48 13.77
CA GLN A 176 -4.78 4.89 13.54
C GLN A 176 -5.01 5.30 12.09
N ALA A 177 -4.65 4.45 11.12
CA ALA A 177 -4.90 4.72 9.70
C ALA A 177 -6.41 4.86 9.42
N ILE A 178 -7.21 3.93 9.92
CA ILE A 178 -8.68 3.95 9.74
C ILE A 178 -9.31 5.15 10.47
N GLU A 179 -8.84 5.51 11.66
CA GLU A 179 -9.36 6.65 12.40
C GLU A 179 -9.19 7.96 11.62
N VAL A 180 -8.01 8.16 11.02
CA VAL A 180 -7.67 9.38 10.28
C VAL A 180 -8.28 9.38 8.87
N TYR A 181 -8.10 8.31 8.09
CA TYR A 181 -8.41 8.28 6.65
C TYR A 181 -9.52 7.30 6.25
N GLY A 182 -9.96 6.44 7.18
CA GLY A 182 -10.94 5.40 6.86
C GLY A 182 -12.33 5.91 6.51
N THR A 183 -13.02 5.17 5.64
CA THR A 183 -14.42 5.42 5.31
C THR A 183 -15.33 5.21 6.52
N PRO A 184 -16.57 5.74 6.52
CA PRO A 184 -17.55 5.46 7.57
C PRO A 184 -17.83 3.96 7.76
N SER A 185 -17.70 3.16 6.70
CA SER A 185 -17.82 1.70 6.77
C SER A 185 -16.65 1.09 7.53
N CYS A 186 -15.44 1.53 7.25
CA CYS A 186 -14.24 1.06 7.93
C CYS A 186 -14.21 1.46 9.42
N LYS A 187 -14.59 2.70 9.74
CA LYS A 187 -14.70 3.19 11.14
C LYS A 187 -15.72 2.42 11.98
N ARG A 188 -16.80 1.92 11.38
CA ARG A 188 -17.78 1.06 12.06
C ARG A 188 -17.21 -0.31 12.43
N LYS A 189 -16.24 -0.83 11.66
CA LYS A 189 -15.55 -2.08 12.00
C LYS A 189 -14.76 -1.93 13.31
N LEU A 190 -14.16 -0.75 13.57
CA LEU A 190 -13.47 -0.48 14.85
C LEU A 190 -14.40 -0.40 16.06
N THR A 191 -15.59 0.19 15.91
CA THR A 191 -16.50 0.41 17.04
C THR A 191 -17.25 -0.85 17.44
N SER A 192 -17.43 -1.82 16.53
CA SER A 192 -18.03 -3.12 16.86
C SER A 192 -17.14 -3.96 17.81
N VAL A 193 -15.87 -3.63 17.97
CA VAL A 193 -14.92 -4.33 18.85
C VAL A 193 -14.87 -3.71 20.26
N LYS A 194 -15.43 -2.50 20.46
CA LYS A 194 -15.29 -1.75 21.73
C LYS A 194 -16.63 -1.56 22.44
N THR A 195 -17.05 -2.54 23.22
CA THR A 195 -17.97 -2.30 24.36
C THR A 195 -17.37 -2.84 25.67
N SER A 196 -16.41 -2.10 26.23
CA SER A 196 -16.19 -1.96 27.68
C SER A 196 -15.12 -0.87 27.93
N PRO A 197 -15.39 0.17 28.75
CA PRO A 197 -14.52 1.35 28.86
C PRO A 197 -13.58 1.32 30.07
N SER A 198 -12.40 1.91 29.94
CA SER A 198 -11.72 2.63 31.04
C SER A 198 -10.79 3.70 30.50
N GLU A 199 -10.99 4.92 31.00
CA GLU A 199 -10.29 6.17 30.72
C GLU A 199 -8.87 6.21 31.34
N GLY A 200 -7.97 7.04 30.78
CA GLY A 200 -6.67 7.34 31.42
C GLY A 200 -5.62 8.07 30.56
N SER A 201 -5.79 9.37 30.40
CA SER A 201 -4.85 10.48 30.10
C SER A 201 -3.34 10.29 29.76
N ALA A 202 -2.89 11.14 28.81
CA ALA A 202 -1.70 12.03 28.81
C ALA A 202 -0.47 11.71 27.91
N SER A 203 -0.41 12.41 26.77
CA SER A 203 0.67 13.23 26.18
C SER A 203 2.14 12.75 26.19
N ALA A 204 2.73 12.62 24.98
CA ALA A 204 4.04 13.21 24.65
C ALA A 204 4.34 13.14 23.13
N ASN A 205 4.76 14.27 22.57
CA ASN A 205 5.25 14.46 21.21
C ASN A 205 6.48 13.60 20.90
N THR A 206 6.59 13.07 19.69
CA THR A 206 7.89 13.00 18.99
C THR A 206 7.68 13.10 17.48
N SER A 207 8.28 14.14 16.91
CA SER A 207 8.42 14.44 15.50
C SER A 207 9.29 13.42 14.77
N VAL A 208 8.79 12.86 13.67
CA VAL A 208 9.59 12.21 12.64
C VAL A 208 9.25 12.85 11.29
N LYS A 209 10.04 13.86 10.93
CA LYS A 209 10.15 14.36 9.54
C LYS A 209 11.35 13.65 8.92
N GLN A 210 11.13 12.63 8.10
CA GLN A 210 12.05 12.19 7.03
C GLN A 210 11.45 11.00 6.28
N SER A 211 10.69 11.28 5.22
CA SER A 211 10.43 10.37 4.06
C SER A 211 9.62 11.05 2.94
N THR A 212 9.12 12.26 3.16
CA THR A 212 8.29 12.98 2.18
C THR A 212 9.01 13.36 0.89
N ASN A 213 10.33 13.47 0.90
CA ASN A 213 11.09 13.99 -0.24
C ASN A 213 11.28 12.96 -1.38
N THR A 214 11.34 11.67 -1.05
CA THR A 214 11.56 10.59 -2.04
C THR A 214 10.30 10.25 -2.83
N ASN A 215 9.12 10.35 -2.22
CA ASN A 215 7.84 10.01 -2.87
C ASN A 215 7.43 11.11 -3.87
N VAL A 216 7.69 12.37 -3.53
CA VAL A 216 7.47 13.54 -4.41
C VAL A 216 8.36 13.49 -5.65
N GLN A 217 9.65 13.19 -5.46
CA GLN A 217 10.59 13.10 -6.57
C GLN A 217 10.20 12.00 -7.56
N MET A 218 9.69 10.85 -7.09
CA MET A 218 9.28 9.76 -7.98
C MET A 218 8.17 10.17 -8.95
N ILE A 219 7.19 10.94 -8.48
CA ILE A 219 6.10 11.42 -9.35
C ILE A 219 6.53 12.61 -10.20
N GLN A 220 7.44 13.47 -9.73
CA GLN A 220 8.04 14.48 -10.60
C GLN A 220 8.92 13.85 -11.70
N ASP A 221 9.60 12.75 -11.41
CA ASP A 221 10.39 12.00 -12.38
C ASP A 221 9.50 11.26 -13.40
N LEU A 222 8.36 10.72 -12.95
CA LEU A 222 7.38 10.05 -13.82
C LEU A 222 6.49 11.04 -14.59
N PHE A 223 6.19 12.20 -13.99
CA PHE A 223 5.24 13.19 -14.50
C PHE A 223 5.71 14.63 -14.16
N PRO A 224 6.71 15.15 -14.90
CA PRO A 224 7.34 16.46 -14.61
C PRO A 224 6.42 17.67 -14.82
N HIS A 225 5.22 17.46 -15.36
CA HIS A 225 4.26 18.51 -15.68
C HIS A 225 3.22 18.75 -14.56
N LEU A 226 3.09 17.85 -13.58
CA LEU A 226 2.16 18.03 -12.47
C LEU A 226 2.51 19.26 -11.64
N ASP A 227 1.56 20.18 -11.58
CA ASP A 227 1.65 21.47 -10.88
C ASP A 227 2.04 21.27 -9.39
N GLU A 228 3.12 21.92 -8.92
CA GLU A 228 3.70 21.69 -7.59
C GLU A 228 2.69 21.86 -6.44
N LYS A 229 1.65 22.67 -6.68
CA LYS A 229 0.55 22.90 -5.74
C LYS A 229 -0.20 21.62 -5.35
N TYR A 230 -0.14 20.56 -6.16
CA TYR A 230 -0.75 19.26 -5.84
C TYR A 230 0.21 18.33 -5.09
N ILE A 231 1.52 18.56 -5.20
CA ILE A 231 2.57 17.67 -4.74
C ILE A 231 3.13 18.07 -3.35
N GLN A 232 3.14 19.36 -3.01
CA GLN A 232 3.76 19.82 -1.76
C GLN A 232 2.95 19.47 -0.49
N VAL A 233 3.69 18.93 0.49
CA VAL A 233 3.23 18.35 1.77
C VAL A 233 3.02 19.44 2.83
N SER A 234 1.87 19.41 3.51
CA SER A 234 1.68 19.97 4.86
C SER A 234 1.49 18.83 5.84
#